data_AF-A0A2V6IJ36-F1
#
_entry.id   AF-A0A2V6IJ36-F1
#
_cell.length_a   1.000
_cell.length_b   1.000
_cell.length_c   1.000
_cell.angle_alpha   90.00
_cell.angle_beta   90.00
_cell.angle_gamma   90.00
#
_symmetry.space_group_name_H-M   'P 1'
#
loop_
_entity.id
_entity.type
_entity.pdbx_description
1 polymer ?
#
loop_
_entity_poly.entity_id
_entity_poly.type
_entity_poly.pdbx_seq_one_letter_code
_entity_poly.pdbx_strand_id
1 'polypeptide(L)'
;MKLSDDDKLEVLRRLDQFRKWNSLEEKRYCLVCASIITGRRIQIIGGTRGTGPLRMICPTDGCHSIPMDWVRPTDEVLANMSVLQSNNGSDPL
;
A
#
# COMPACT_ATOMS: atom_id res chain seq x y z
N MET A 1 -10.62 -7.68 -10.42
CA MET A 1 -11.36 -6.47 -10.82
C MET A 1 -10.36 -5.37 -11.06
N LYS A 2 -10.40 -4.71 -12.22
CA LYS A 2 -9.54 -3.55 -12.49
C LYS A 2 -10.38 -2.29 -12.32
N LEU A 3 -10.11 -1.54 -11.26
CA LEU A 3 -10.73 -0.24 -11.01
C LEU A 3 -10.08 0.83 -11.88
N SER A 4 -10.83 1.87 -12.24
CA SER A 4 -10.22 3.12 -12.69
C SER A 4 -9.39 3.73 -11.55
N ASP A 5 -8.47 4.64 -11.87
CA ASP A 5 -7.65 5.30 -10.85
C ASP A 5 -8.52 6.11 -9.87
N ASP A 6 -9.59 6.76 -10.37
CA ASP A 6 -10.53 7.53 -9.56
C ASP A 6 -11.37 6.63 -8.65
N ASP A 7 -11.94 5.54 -9.18
CA ASP A 7 -12.71 4.59 -8.37
C ASP A 7 -11.81 3.93 -7.31
N LYS A 8 -10.57 3.63 -7.66
CA LYS A 8 -9.59 3.07 -6.73
C LYS A 8 -9.33 4.04 -5.59
N LEU A 9 -9.06 5.30 -5.90
CA LEU A 9 -8.81 6.34 -4.90
C LEU A 9 -10.02 6.53 -3.98
N GLU A 10 -11.24 6.50 -4.52
CA GLU A 10 -12.47 6.58 -3.73
C GLU A 10 -12.62 5.38 -2.78
N VAL A 11 -12.34 4.17 -3.26
CA VAL A 11 -12.34 2.97 -2.40
C VAL A 11 -11.29 3.07 -1.29
N LEU A 12 -10.06 3.53 -1.59
CA LEU A 12 -9.02 3.73 -0.58
C LEU A 12 -9.47 4.74 0.49
N ARG A 13 -10.06 5.86 0.08
CA ARG A 13 -10.61 6.89 0.99
C ARG A 13 -11.73 6.35 1.87
N ARG A 14 -12.62 5.53 1.31
CA ARG A 14 -13.76 4.95 2.03
C ARG A 14 -13.34 3.91 3.06
N LEU A 15 -12.38 3.06 2.72
CA LEU A 15 -11.94 1.94 3.55
C LEU A 15 -10.87 2.33 4.59
N ASP A 16 -10.03 3.32 4.31
CA ASP A 16 -9.01 3.82 5.25
C ASP A 16 -9.49 5.14 5.88
N GLN A 17 -10.37 5.01 6.86
CA GLN A 17 -11.00 6.17 7.51
C GLN A 17 -10.07 6.90 8.48
N PHE A 18 -9.00 6.24 8.94
CA PHE A 18 -8.06 6.80 9.91
C PHE A 18 -6.98 7.65 9.25
N ARG A 19 -6.56 7.28 8.04
CA ARG A 19 -5.43 7.91 7.33
C ARG A 19 -5.79 8.12 5.86
N LYS A 20 -6.72 9.06 5.62
CA LYS A 20 -7.24 9.40 4.28
C LYS A 20 -6.14 9.50 3.22
N TRP A 21 -6.45 8.96 2.05
CA TRP A 21 -5.64 9.00 0.84
C TRP A 21 -6.01 10.22 -0.01
N ASN A 22 -5.06 11.13 -0.27
CA ASN A 22 -5.31 12.25 -1.18
C ASN A 22 -5.01 11.91 -2.65
N SER A 23 -4.07 11.00 -2.90
CA SER A 23 -3.71 10.51 -4.24
C SER A 23 -3.27 9.03 -4.20
N LEU A 24 -3.22 8.38 -5.36
CA LEU A 24 -2.68 7.02 -5.49
C LEU A 24 -1.15 6.94 -5.32
N GLU A 25 -0.47 8.09 -5.39
CA GLU A 25 0.99 8.21 -5.22
C GLU A 25 1.39 8.43 -3.76
N GLU A 26 0.44 8.64 -2.85
CA GLU A 26 0.74 8.67 -1.43
C GLU A 26 1.42 7.37 -1.00
N LYS A 27 2.39 7.51 -0.10
CA LYS A 27 3.13 6.40 0.47
C LYS A 27 2.55 6.03 1.83
N ARG A 28 2.59 4.74 2.14
CA ARG A 28 2.44 4.21 3.49
C ARG A 28 3.58 3.26 3.79
N TYR A 29 3.99 3.21 5.05
CA TYR A 29 4.90 2.21 5.55
C TYR A 29 4.11 1.08 6.20
N CYS A 30 4.27 -0.14 5.71
CA CYS A 30 3.69 -1.32 6.32
C CYS A 30 4.55 -1.76 7.50
N LEU A 31 3.99 -1.74 8.71
CA LEU A 31 4.69 -2.15 9.93
C LEU A 31 4.95 -3.67 9.99
N VAL A 32 4.24 -4.47 9.20
CA VAL A 32 4.39 -5.94 9.20
C VAL A 32 5.53 -6.40 8.30
N CYS A 33 5.61 -5.92 7.05
CA CYS A 33 6.64 -6.32 6.09
C CYS A 33 7.73 -5.27 5.87
N ALA A 34 7.75 -4.22 6.69
CA ALA A 34 8.76 -3.15 6.64
C ALA A 34 8.97 -2.52 5.24
N SER A 35 7.91 -2.42 4.44
CA SER A 35 7.99 -1.95 3.05
C SER A 35 7.21 -0.64 2.84
N ILE A 36 7.72 0.24 1.96
CA ILE A 36 6.92 1.34 1.39
C ILE A 36 5.95 0.79 0.35
N ILE A 37 4.67 1.13 0.52
CA ILE A 37 3.59 0.81 -0.40
C ILE A 37 2.93 2.11 -0.89
N THR A 38 2.36 2.07 -2.09
CA THR A 38 1.57 3.18 -2.66
C THR A 38 0.14 2.77 -2.88
N GLY A 39 -0.77 3.75 -2.90
CA GLY A 39 -2.18 3.54 -3.20
C GLY A 39 -2.37 2.81 -4.54
N ARG A 40 -1.53 3.13 -5.53
CA ARG A 40 -1.49 2.45 -6.83
C ARG A 40 -1.25 0.95 -6.72
N ARG A 41 -0.36 0.50 -5.82
CA ARG A 41 -0.01 -0.93 -5.68
C ARG A 41 -0.93 -1.69 -4.74
N ILE A 42 -1.56 -1.03 -3.76
CA ILE A 42 -2.49 -1.69 -2.83
C ILE A 42 -3.53 -2.50 -3.60
N GLN A 43 -3.69 -3.75 -3.21
CA GLN A 43 -4.66 -4.65 -3.82
C GLN A 43 -6.01 -4.43 -3.17
N ILE A 44 -7.06 -4.38 -3.98
CA ILE A 44 -8.44 -4.33 -3.50
C ILE A 44 -9.09 -5.64 -3.93
N ILE A 45 -9.50 -6.44 -2.94
CA ILE A 45 -10.16 -7.73 -3.15
C ILE A 45 -11.55 -7.73 -2.51
N GLY A 46 -12.32 -8.76 -2.79
CA GLY A 46 -13.69 -8.91 -2.30
C GLY A 46 -14.71 -8.50 -3.35
N GLY A 47 -15.94 -8.22 -2.90
CA GLY A 47 -17.04 -7.97 -3.82
C GLY A 47 -17.49 -9.21 -4.60
N THR A 48 -17.30 -10.42 -4.07
CA THR A 48 -17.89 -11.62 -4.69
C THR A 48 -19.38 -11.39 -4.90
N ARG A 49 -19.83 -11.46 -6.16
CA ARG A 49 -21.21 -11.15 -6.61
C ARG A 49 -21.64 -9.67 -6.47
N GLY A 50 -20.69 -8.73 -6.39
CA GLY A 50 -20.96 -7.29 -6.36
C GLY A 50 -21.43 -6.71 -5.02
N THR A 51 -21.60 -7.54 -3.99
CA THR A 51 -22.17 -7.12 -2.68
C THR A 51 -21.29 -7.44 -1.46
N GLY A 52 -20.27 -8.28 -1.61
CA GLY A 52 -19.36 -8.59 -0.50
C GLY A 52 -18.46 -7.40 -0.10
N PRO A 53 -18.02 -7.31 1.17
CA PRO A 53 -17.18 -6.20 1.62
C PRO A 53 -15.85 -6.19 0.85
N LEU A 54 -15.43 -4.97 0.44
CA LEU A 54 -14.11 -4.76 -0.12
C LEU A 54 -13.06 -4.76 0.99
N ARG A 55 -11.87 -5.27 0.67
CA ARG A 55 -10.71 -5.27 1.57
C ARG A 55 -9.49 -4.72 0.84
N MET A 56 -8.68 -3.96 1.57
CA MET A 56 -7.36 -3.53 1.12
C MET A 56 -6.32 -4.53 1.61
N ILE A 57 -5.41 -4.92 0.72
CA ILE A 57 -4.32 -5.86 1.01
C ILE A 57 -2.98 -5.24 0.61
N CYS A 58 -1.98 -5.48 1.44
CA CYS A 58 -0.61 -5.07 1.16
C CYS A 58 -0.10 -5.75 -0.12
N PRO A 59 0.55 -5.01 -1.03
CA PRO A 59 1.05 -5.56 -2.27
C PRO A 59 2.26 -6.49 -2.13
N THR A 60 2.86 -6.59 -0.94
CA THR A 60 4.00 -7.49 -0.70
C THR A 60 3.52 -8.93 -0.56
N ASP A 61 4.10 -9.84 -1.34
CA ASP A 61 3.76 -11.26 -1.32
C ASP A 61 3.92 -11.85 0.09
N GLY A 62 2.89 -12.60 0.52
CA GLY A 62 2.85 -13.21 1.86
C GLY A 62 2.57 -12.23 3.02
N CYS A 63 2.43 -10.93 2.76
CA CYS A 63 2.07 -9.97 3.80
C CYS A 63 0.55 -9.92 4.01
N HIS A 64 0.13 -10.14 5.26
CA HIS A 64 -1.29 -10.17 5.66
C HIS A 64 -1.73 -8.88 6.37
N SER A 65 -0.93 -7.81 6.29
CA SER A 65 -1.22 -6.55 6.96
C SER A 65 -2.49 -5.89 6.44
N ILE A 66 -3.19 -5.21 7.34
CA ILE A 66 -4.41 -4.45 7.10
C ILE A 66 -4.13 -2.94 7.21
N PRO A 67 -5.08 -2.06 6.85
CA PRO A 67 -4.86 -0.60 6.86
C PRO A 67 -4.38 -0.02 8.20
N MET A 68 -4.76 -0.64 9.32
CA MET A 68 -4.31 -0.20 10.64
C MET A 68 -2.78 -0.34 10.83
N ASP A 69 -2.17 -1.32 10.16
CA ASP A 69 -0.74 -1.58 10.18
C ASP A 69 0.06 -0.64 9.26
N TRP A 70 -0.62 0.27 8.57
CA TRP A 70 -0.02 1.17 7.57
C TRP A 70 0.03 2.59 8.10
N VAL A 71 1.24 3.11 8.31
CA VAL A 71 1.46 4.47 8.82
C VAL A 71 1.95 5.40 7.71
N ARG A 72 1.79 6.70 7.91
CA ARG A 72 2.46 7.69 7.04
C ARG A 72 3.95 7.64 7.36
N PRO A 73 4.83 7.34 6.38
CA PRO A 73 6.26 7.36 6.63
C PRO A 73 6.73 8.79 6.87
N THR A 74 7.75 8.94 7.71
CA THR A 74 8.51 10.19 7.81
C THR A 74 9.53 10.28 6.69
N ASP A 75 10.07 11.47 6.46
CA ASP A 75 11.14 11.68 5.46
C ASP A 75 12.38 10.84 5.77
N GLU A 76 12.70 10.64 7.05
CA GLU A 76 13.78 9.76 7.49
C GLU A 76 13.56 8.30 7.06
N VAL A 77 12.35 7.76 7.28
CA VAL A 77 12.00 6.40 6.86
C VAL A 77 12.09 6.25 5.34
N LEU A 78 11.67 7.28 4.59
CA LEU A 78 11.77 7.30 3.13
C LEU A 78 13.24 7.32 2.64
N ALA A 79 14.09 8.14 3.27
CA ALA A 79 15.51 8.23 2.96
C ALA A 79 16.25 6.91 3.27
N ASN A 80 15.96 6.29 4.42
CA ASN A 80 16.59 5.03 4.78
C ASN A 80 16.25 3.90 3.81
N MET A 81 14.99 3.82 3.36
CA MET A 81 14.60 2.80 2.38
C MET A 81 15.15 3.03 0.97
N SER A 82 15.36 4.28 0.54
CA SER A 82 16.01 4.52 -0.75
C SER A 82 17.48 4.09 -0.74
N VAL A 83 18.18 4.27 0.38
CA VAL A 83 19.55 3.76 0.56
C VAL A 83 19.58 2.23 0.51
N LEU A 84 18.69 1.54 1.23
CA LEU A 84 18.62 0.07 1.22
C LEU A 84 18.34 -0.51 -0.18
N GLN A 85 17.45 0.12 -0.94
CA GLN A 85 17.17 -0.31 -2.32
C GLN A 85 18.35 -0.10 -3.27
N SER A 86 19.19 0.91 -3.01
CA SER A 86 20.38 1.19 -3.80
C SER A 86 21.50 0.17 -3.54
N ASN A 87 21.58 -0.36 -2.31
CA ASN A 87 22.61 -1.32 -1.90
C ASN A 87 22.31 -2.77 -2.30
N ASN A 88 21.07 -3.13 -2.59
CA ASN A 88 20.69 -4.47 -3.09
C ASN A 88 20.96 -4.66 -4.60
N GLY A 89 21.59 -3.68 -5.27
CA GLY A 89 21.91 -3.69 -6.70
C GLY A 89 23.31 -4.20 -7.06
N SER A 90 24.08 -4.75 -6.11
CA SER A 90 25.44 -5.20 -6.35
C SER A 90 25.72 -6.57 -5.73
N ASP A 91 25.26 -7.62 -6.40
CA ASP A 91 25.90 -8.93 -6.38
C ASP A 91 26.07 -9.38 -7.85
N PRO A 92 27.27 -9.27 -8.43
CA PRO A 92 27.62 -10.02 -9.62
C PRO A 92 28.04 -11.45 -9.22
N LEU A 93 27.43 -12.45 -9.87
CA LEU A 93 28.09 -13.76 -10.05
C LEU A 93 29.31 -13.61 -10.95
#